data_AF-A0A8S3FBV3-F1
#
_entry.id   AF-A0A8S3FBV3-F1
#
_cell.length_a   1.000
_cell.length_b   1.000
_cell.length_c   1.000
_cell.angle_alpha   90.00
_cell.angle_beta   90.00
_cell.angle_gamma   90.00
#
_symmetry.space_group_name_H-M   'P 1'
#
loop_
_entity.id
_entity.type
_entity.pdbx_description
1 polymer ?
#
loop_
_entity_poly.entity_id
_entity_poly.type
_entity_poly.pdbx_seq_one_letter_code
_entity_poly.pdbx_strand_id
1 'polypeptide(L)'
;MSSNEMEFIKIDWNNESPHSIDLSENRLESVELHGRTTYKLQLANNSRLSFKEVVINIDLPVLQYLDLTSIRLDSFEYLIYLHNLSNIHTLILNNNRLLSEHRTLNWNVFYPWHQYLTHLSLQNMSIERIDAGVHLDDYYHLLSIDFYLNERLKCDGTLKSFVNWFKTPPPPLLDFYEPLQKSLRIDCDLALFDLNYGNDNMDRQHFFVASHSSFFKTFFMLIVFIAILLTTLKLIDRRLKRRRS
;
A
#
# COMPACT_ATOMS: atom_id res chain seq x y z
N MET A 1 7.54 32.72 7.39
CA MET A 1 7.56 31.61 6.42
C MET A 1 6.39 31.86 5.49
N SER A 2 6.65 32.22 4.24
CA SER A 2 5.59 32.49 3.27
C SER A 2 5.00 31.17 2.83
N SER A 3 3.75 30.92 3.20
CA SER A 3 2.89 30.01 2.45
C SER A 3 2.96 30.45 1.00
N ASN A 4 3.53 29.59 0.15
CA ASN A 4 3.48 29.81 -1.29
C ASN A 4 2.07 29.41 -1.72
N GLU A 5 1.36 30.32 -2.41
CA GLU A 5 0.00 30.05 -2.93
C GLU A 5 0.05 29.22 -4.22
N MET A 6 1.03 28.31 -4.36
CA MET A 6 1.15 27.47 -5.55
C MET A 6 0.03 26.43 -5.53
N GLU A 7 -0.80 26.46 -6.57
CA GLU A 7 -1.93 25.54 -6.76
C GLU A 7 -1.58 24.40 -7.73
N PHE A 8 -0.68 24.63 -8.68
CA PHE A 8 -0.31 23.63 -9.70
C PHE A 8 1.20 23.68 -9.95
N ILE A 9 1.81 22.51 -10.10
CA ILE A 9 3.22 22.39 -10.48
C ILE A 9 3.38 21.36 -11.59
N LYS A 10 4.14 21.75 -12.61
CA LYS A 10 4.58 20.86 -13.69
C LYS A 10 6.05 21.14 -13.98
N ILE A 11 6.91 20.19 -13.66
CA ILE A 11 8.35 20.30 -13.91
C ILE A 11 8.87 19.01 -14.54
N ASP A 12 9.64 19.18 -15.60
CA ASP A 12 10.33 18.11 -16.31
C ASP A 12 11.83 18.43 -16.38
N TRP A 13 12.63 17.64 -15.66
CA TRP A 13 14.09 17.71 -15.66
C TRP A 13 14.66 16.69 -16.65
N ASN A 14 15.17 17.17 -17.79
CA ASN A 14 15.69 16.32 -18.85
C ASN A 14 16.92 15.46 -18.46
N ASN A 15 17.76 15.93 -17.52
CA ASN A 15 19.03 15.28 -17.15
C ASN A 15 19.19 15.10 -15.64
N GLU A 16 19.61 16.15 -14.93
CA GLU A 16 19.77 16.17 -13.49
C GLU A 16 18.59 16.92 -12.87
N SER A 17 17.89 16.25 -11.97
CA SER A 17 16.88 16.85 -11.11
C SER A 17 17.45 17.12 -9.72
N PRO A 18 16.89 18.07 -8.98
CA PRO A 18 17.27 18.30 -7.59
C PRO A 18 17.18 17.00 -6.79
N HIS A 19 18.20 16.76 -6.00
CA HIS A 19 18.28 15.61 -5.11
C HIS A 19 17.14 15.52 -4.09
N SER A 20 16.69 16.67 -3.60
CA SER A 20 15.55 16.81 -2.70
C SER A 20 14.62 17.90 -3.25
N ILE A 21 13.33 17.60 -3.24
CA ILE A 21 12.27 18.53 -3.60
C ILE A 21 11.35 18.66 -2.39
N ASP A 22 11.16 19.89 -1.92
CA ASP A 22 10.20 20.21 -0.87
C ASP A 22 9.14 21.16 -1.44
N LEU A 23 7.92 20.65 -1.52
CA LEU A 23 6.72 21.33 -1.97
C LEU A 23 5.67 21.36 -0.86
N SER A 24 6.10 21.20 0.38
CA SER A 24 5.22 21.23 1.55
C SER A 24 4.62 22.62 1.78
N GLU A 25 3.50 22.68 2.49
CA GLU A 25 2.84 23.92 2.92
C GLU A 25 2.40 24.85 1.76
N ASN A 26 2.08 24.27 0.61
CA ASN A 26 1.46 24.94 -0.52
C ASN A 26 -0.08 24.71 -0.53
N ARG A 27 -0.74 25.15 -1.60
CA ARG A 27 -2.16 24.87 -1.87
C ARG A 27 -2.32 23.95 -3.08
N LEU A 28 -1.37 23.02 -3.26
CA LEU A 28 -1.31 22.20 -4.46
C LEU A 28 -2.61 21.41 -4.63
N GLU A 29 -3.17 21.51 -5.82
CA GLU A 29 -4.25 20.70 -6.35
C GLU A 29 -3.67 19.65 -7.30
N SER A 30 -2.63 20.01 -8.07
CA SER A 30 -1.89 19.10 -8.96
C SER A 30 -0.38 19.11 -8.77
N VAL A 31 0.23 17.96 -9.06
CA VAL A 31 1.68 17.78 -9.09
C VAL A 31 2.06 16.89 -10.27
N GLU A 32 2.83 17.43 -11.21
CA GLU A 32 3.47 16.70 -12.29
C GLU A 32 5.00 16.90 -12.20
N LEU A 33 5.73 15.85 -11.83
CA LEU A 33 7.18 15.89 -11.64
C LEU A 33 7.86 14.75 -12.39
N HIS A 34 8.79 15.10 -13.27
CA HIS A 34 9.59 14.14 -14.03
C HIS A 34 11.08 14.45 -13.85
N GLY A 35 11.87 13.47 -13.42
CA GLY A 35 13.30 13.68 -13.17
C GLY A 35 14.03 12.39 -12.80
N ARG A 36 15.37 12.37 -12.92
CA ARG A 36 16.15 11.12 -12.82
C ARG A 36 16.93 10.92 -11.52
N THR A 37 17.22 11.99 -10.79
CA THR A 37 18.20 11.99 -9.69
C THR A 37 17.62 12.44 -8.34
N THR A 38 16.31 12.65 -8.28
CA THR A 38 15.60 13.02 -7.05
C THR A 38 15.40 11.79 -6.18
N TYR A 39 15.97 11.81 -4.97
CA TYR A 39 15.80 10.73 -3.98
C TYR A 39 14.79 11.07 -2.88
N LYS A 40 14.49 12.36 -2.67
CA LYS A 40 13.56 12.82 -1.62
C LYS A 40 12.51 13.79 -2.17
N LEU A 41 11.24 13.52 -1.87
CA LEU A 41 10.10 14.37 -2.20
C LEU A 41 9.22 14.57 -0.96
N GLN A 42 8.92 15.82 -0.66
CA GLN A 42 7.99 16.22 0.40
C GLN A 42 6.83 17.00 -0.19
N LEU A 43 5.62 16.52 0.04
CA LEU A 43 4.36 17.14 -0.37
C LEU A 43 3.48 17.44 0.85
N ALA A 44 4.07 17.50 2.05
CA ALA A 44 3.34 17.59 3.29
C ALA A 44 2.46 18.85 3.36
N ASN A 45 1.32 18.76 4.06
CA ASN A 45 0.42 19.88 4.32
C ASN A 45 -0.20 20.53 3.07
N ASN A 46 -0.42 19.77 2.00
CA ASN A 46 -1.18 20.21 0.81
C ASN A 46 -2.63 19.69 0.87
N SER A 47 -3.47 20.31 1.69
CA SER A 47 -4.84 19.81 1.97
C SER A 47 -5.81 19.74 0.77
N ARG A 48 -5.49 20.43 -0.34
CA ARG A 48 -6.26 20.35 -1.60
C ARG A 48 -5.79 19.24 -2.54
N LEU A 49 -4.56 18.75 -2.34
CA LEU A 49 -3.99 17.68 -3.14
C LEU A 49 -4.75 16.40 -2.81
N SER A 50 -5.05 15.57 -3.80
CA SER A 50 -5.71 14.27 -3.58
C SER A 50 -5.46 13.33 -4.76
N PHE A 51 -5.50 12.03 -4.49
CA PHE A 51 -5.32 10.99 -5.51
C PHE A 51 -6.60 10.60 -6.25
N LYS A 52 -7.78 11.06 -5.81
CA LYS A 52 -9.09 10.62 -6.34
C LYS A 52 -9.30 10.95 -7.83
N GLU A 53 -8.59 11.93 -8.37
CA GLU A 53 -8.76 12.45 -9.73
C GLU A 53 -7.49 12.34 -10.60
N VAL A 54 -6.50 11.51 -10.21
CA VAL A 54 -5.20 11.37 -10.92
C VAL A 54 -4.51 12.72 -11.12
N VAL A 55 -4.46 13.52 -10.06
CA VAL A 55 -3.87 14.87 -10.09
C VAL A 55 -2.39 14.89 -9.70
N ILE A 56 -1.87 13.71 -9.31
CA ILE A 56 -0.47 13.47 -8.95
C ILE A 56 0.13 12.52 -10.00
N ASN A 57 1.06 13.04 -10.79
CA ASN A 57 1.88 12.28 -11.72
C ASN A 57 3.36 12.48 -11.39
N ILE A 58 3.96 11.48 -10.75
CA ILE A 58 5.34 11.57 -10.29
C ILE A 58 6.13 10.45 -10.97
N ASP A 59 7.09 10.82 -11.80
CA ASP A 59 8.04 9.92 -12.44
C ASP A 59 9.46 10.25 -11.94
N LEU A 60 9.77 9.71 -10.77
CA LEU A 60 11.04 9.87 -10.07
C LEU A 60 11.57 8.46 -9.72
N PRO A 61 12.21 7.74 -10.65
CA PRO A 61 12.47 6.30 -10.54
C PRO A 61 13.44 5.91 -9.42
N VAL A 62 14.25 6.85 -8.93
CA VAL A 62 15.21 6.62 -7.83
C VAL A 62 14.71 7.16 -6.49
N LEU A 63 13.44 7.59 -6.40
CA LEU A 63 12.86 8.17 -5.19
C LEU A 63 12.85 7.13 -4.05
N GLN A 64 13.44 7.50 -2.92
CA GLN A 64 13.55 6.64 -1.72
C GLN A 64 12.72 7.17 -0.56
N TYR A 65 12.53 8.48 -0.47
CA TYR A 65 11.76 9.13 0.60
C TYR A 65 10.59 9.89 0.01
N LEU A 66 9.38 9.58 0.49
CA LEU A 66 8.15 10.24 0.11
C LEU A 66 7.31 10.60 1.34
N ASP A 67 7.06 11.89 1.51
CA ASP A 67 6.19 12.43 2.56
C ASP A 67 4.92 13.04 1.96
N LEU A 68 3.80 12.41 2.30
CA LEU A 68 2.44 12.73 1.89
C LEU A 68 1.58 13.04 3.13
N THR A 69 2.17 13.64 4.16
CA THR A 69 1.44 14.07 5.34
C THR A 69 0.35 15.07 4.97
N SER A 70 -0.90 14.84 5.36
CA SER A 70 -2.01 15.79 5.16
C SER A 70 -2.25 16.26 3.71
N ILE A 71 -2.38 15.30 2.77
CA ILE A 71 -2.71 15.53 1.34
C ILE A 71 -4.01 14.84 0.89
N ARG A 72 -5.00 14.79 1.78
CA ARG A 72 -6.32 14.19 1.53
C ARG A 72 -6.27 12.81 0.84
N LEU A 73 -5.61 11.86 1.48
CA LEU A 73 -5.72 10.44 1.15
C LEU A 73 -6.99 9.84 1.76
N ASP A 74 -8.04 9.71 0.96
CA ASP A 74 -9.37 9.22 1.38
C ASP A 74 -9.45 7.68 1.45
N SER A 75 -8.56 6.96 0.74
CA SER A 75 -8.45 5.49 0.68
C SER A 75 -7.01 5.06 0.42
N PHE A 76 -6.57 3.94 1.02
CA PHE A 76 -5.28 3.32 0.70
C PHE A 76 -5.19 2.81 -0.74
N GLU A 77 -6.30 2.44 -1.37
CA GLU A 77 -6.30 1.92 -2.75
C GLU A 77 -5.72 2.93 -3.75
N TYR A 78 -5.82 4.22 -3.44
CA TYR A 78 -5.25 5.28 -4.26
C TYR A 78 -3.73 5.33 -4.26
N LEU A 79 -3.06 4.59 -3.39
CA LEU A 79 -1.60 4.40 -3.49
C LEU A 79 -1.19 3.70 -4.79
N ILE A 80 -2.12 3.07 -5.51
CA ILE A 80 -1.87 2.49 -6.85
C ILE A 80 -1.23 3.48 -7.83
N TYR A 81 -1.53 4.77 -7.70
CA TYR A 81 -0.96 5.82 -8.55
C TYR A 81 0.51 6.13 -8.25
N LEU A 82 1.06 5.59 -7.17
CA LEU A 82 2.47 5.70 -6.78
C LEU A 82 3.26 4.41 -7.02
N HIS A 83 2.61 3.34 -7.51
CA HIS A 83 3.26 2.03 -7.64
C HIS A 83 4.38 2.00 -8.69
N ASN A 84 4.48 3.01 -9.55
CA ASN A 84 5.63 3.21 -10.44
C ASN A 84 6.92 3.61 -9.68
N LEU A 85 6.79 4.18 -8.48
CA LEU A 85 7.90 4.54 -7.61
C LEU A 85 8.38 3.32 -6.84
N SER A 86 9.04 2.36 -7.49
CA SER A 86 9.34 1.05 -6.88
C SER A 86 10.43 1.06 -5.81
N ASN A 87 11.24 2.13 -5.71
CA ASN A 87 12.41 2.20 -4.81
C ASN A 87 12.14 2.95 -3.49
N ILE A 88 10.90 3.00 -3.02
CA ILE A 88 10.55 3.72 -1.78
C ILE A 88 11.04 2.94 -0.55
N HIS A 89 11.86 3.62 0.27
CA HIS A 89 12.39 3.10 1.54
C HIS A 89 11.61 3.69 2.72
N THR A 90 11.26 4.98 2.63
CA THR A 90 10.50 5.69 3.66
C THR A 90 9.23 6.28 3.06
N LEU A 91 8.09 5.86 3.60
CA LEU A 91 6.77 6.37 3.22
C LEU A 91 6.06 6.96 4.45
N ILE A 92 5.70 8.24 4.36
CA ILE A 92 4.98 8.94 5.42
C ILE A 92 3.62 9.35 4.88
N LEU A 93 2.54 8.82 5.45
CA LEU A 93 1.17 9.12 5.07
C LEU A 93 0.39 9.81 6.20
N ASN A 94 1.05 10.34 7.21
CA ASN A 94 0.42 10.82 8.44
C ASN A 94 -0.72 11.82 8.20
N ASN A 95 -1.66 11.88 9.15
CA ASN A 95 -2.70 12.91 9.19
C ASN A 95 -3.54 13.00 7.90
N ASN A 96 -3.75 11.87 7.21
CA ASN A 96 -4.77 11.77 6.18
C ASN A 96 -6.02 11.09 6.76
N ARG A 97 -7.20 11.62 6.46
CA ARG A 97 -8.44 11.12 7.05
C ARG A 97 -9.16 10.20 6.07
N LEU A 98 -9.01 8.90 6.28
CA LEU A 98 -9.71 7.89 5.50
C LEU A 98 -11.24 7.99 5.67
N LEU A 99 -11.95 7.76 4.57
CA LEU A 99 -13.41 7.58 4.60
C LEU A 99 -13.76 6.32 5.39
N SER A 100 -14.94 6.30 6.00
CA SER A 100 -15.38 5.25 6.93
C SER A 100 -15.20 3.82 6.40
N GLU A 101 -15.54 3.61 5.13
CA GLU A 101 -15.50 2.35 4.40
C GLU A 101 -14.07 1.88 4.08
N HIS A 102 -13.09 2.79 4.12
CA HIS A 102 -11.70 2.53 3.77
C HIS A 102 -10.75 2.47 4.98
N ARG A 103 -11.28 2.40 6.20
CA ARG A 103 -10.49 2.35 7.45
C ARG A 103 -9.94 0.98 7.81
N THR A 104 -10.14 -0.01 6.95
CA THR A 104 -9.45 -1.31 7.05
C THR A 104 -8.21 -1.26 6.17
N LEU A 105 -7.04 -1.31 6.80
CA LEU A 105 -5.77 -1.39 6.09
C LEU A 105 -5.55 -2.83 5.64
N ASN A 106 -5.64 -3.09 4.33
CA ASN A 106 -5.11 -4.32 3.74
C ASN A 106 -3.61 -4.12 3.49
N TRP A 107 -2.77 -4.89 4.17
CA TRP A 107 -1.32 -4.74 4.11
C TRP A 107 -0.74 -4.92 2.69
N ASN A 108 -1.41 -5.68 1.83
CA ASN A 108 -0.97 -5.92 0.46
C ASN A 108 -0.87 -4.63 -0.39
N VAL A 109 -1.48 -3.51 0.06
CA VAL A 109 -1.34 -2.22 -0.63
C VAL A 109 0.12 -1.76 -0.71
N PHE A 110 0.97 -2.18 0.24
CA PHE A 110 2.40 -1.83 0.25
C PHE A 110 3.28 -2.83 -0.51
N TYR A 111 2.68 -3.86 -1.14
CA TYR A 111 3.43 -4.91 -1.81
C TYR A 111 4.39 -4.39 -2.89
N PRO A 112 4.08 -3.35 -3.68
CA PRO A 112 5.06 -2.80 -4.65
C PRO A 112 6.40 -2.38 -4.05
N TRP A 113 6.45 -2.11 -2.73
CA TRP A 113 7.63 -1.65 -2.02
C TRP A 113 8.22 -2.69 -1.06
N HIS A 114 7.72 -3.94 -1.04
CA HIS A 114 8.11 -4.96 -0.06
C HIS A 114 9.62 -5.21 0.03
N GLN A 115 10.36 -5.07 -1.09
CA GLN A 115 11.80 -5.30 -1.16
C GLN A 115 12.66 -4.15 -0.61
N TYR A 116 12.08 -2.96 -0.41
CA TYR A 116 12.86 -1.75 -0.12
C TYR A 116 12.31 -0.94 1.05
N LEU A 117 11.02 -1.08 1.37
CA LEU A 117 10.37 -0.31 2.43
C LEU A 117 10.95 -0.67 3.80
N THR A 118 11.60 0.30 4.43
CA THR A 118 12.21 0.19 5.76
C THR A 118 11.44 0.95 6.82
N HIS A 119 10.79 2.06 6.46
CA HIS A 119 10.06 2.92 7.38
C HIS A 119 8.68 3.30 6.82
N LEU A 120 7.64 3.04 7.61
CA LEU A 120 6.26 3.39 7.28
C LEU A 120 5.61 4.15 8.44
N SER A 121 5.08 5.33 8.16
CA SER A 121 4.37 6.13 9.16
C SER A 121 2.92 6.38 8.71
N LEU A 122 1.99 5.92 9.54
CA LEU A 122 0.54 5.94 9.33
C LEU A 122 -0.18 6.57 10.52
N GLN A 123 0.41 7.61 11.12
CA GLN A 123 -0.12 8.26 12.30
C GLN A 123 -1.42 9.00 11.99
N ASN A 124 -2.38 8.95 12.92
CA ASN A 124 -3.64 9.69 12.84
C ASN A 124 -4.34 9.53 11.47
N MET A 125 -4.41 8.29 10.99
CA MET A 125 -4.99 7.93 9.70
C MET A 125 -6.47 7.53 9.79
N SER A 126 -7.02 7.52 11.02
CA SER A 126 -8.32 6.95 11.36
C SER A 126 -8.46 5.44 11.03
N ILE A 127 -7.35 4.70 11.04
CA ILE A 127 -7.36 3.24 10.80
C ILE A 127 -8.12 2.56 11.95
N GLU A 128 -9.04 1.65 11.59
CA GLU A 128 -9.87 0.91 12.55
C GLU A 128 -9.47 -0.57 12.62
N ARG A 129 -8.93 -1.14 11.54
CA ARG A 129 -8.50 -2.54 11.45
C ARG A 129 -7.29 -2.69 10.54
N ILE A 130 -6.46 -3.68 10.83
CA ILE A 130 -5.33 -4.09 9.98
C ILE A 130 -5.58 -5.54 9.58
N ASP A 131 -5.68 -5.78 8.28
CA ASP A 131 -5.64 -7.09 7.68
C ASP A 131 -4.20 -7.37 7.25
N ALA A 132 -3.58 -8.35 7.92
CA ALA A 132 -2.20 -8.78 7.71
C ALA A 132 -1.91 -9.21 6.25
N GLY A 133 -2.93 -9.63 5.50
CA GLY A 133 -2.72 -10.20 4.17
C GLY A 133 -1.96 -11.54 4.23
N VAL A 134 -1.43 -11.98 3.07
CA VAL A 134 -0.85 -13.33 2.89
C VAL A 134 0.68 -13.30 2.83
N HIS A 135 1.29 -12.12 2.67
CA HIS A 135 2.69 -11.95 2.25
C HIS A 135 3.54 -11.15 3.26
N LEU A 136 3.26 -11.26 4.56
CA LEU A 136 4.03 -10.54 5.57
C LEU A 136 5.53 -10.88 5.54
N ASP A 137 5.88 -12.12 5.26
CA ASP A 137 7.28 -12.58 5.21
C ASP A 137 8.11 -11.92 4.09
N ASP A 138 7.45 -11.34 3.09
CA ASP A 138 8.12 -10.64 1.99
C ASP A 138 8.67 -9.26 2.41
N TYR A 139 8.26 -8.72 3.56
CA TYR A 139 8.67 -7.40 4.08
C TYR A 139 9.83 -7.50 5.09
N TYR A 140 10.88 -8.24 4.74
CA TYR A 140 11.99 -8.54 5.65
C TYR A 140 12.87 -7.33 6.01
N HIS A 141 12.85 -6.27 5.19
CA HIS A 141 13.57 -5.01 5.43
C HIS A 141 12.81 -4.00 6.26
N LEU A 142 11.54 -4.25 6.60
CA LEU A 142 10.73 -3.28 7.31
C LEU A 142 11.16 -3.18 8.78
N LEU A 143 11.68 -2.01 9.16
CA LEU A 143 12.28 -1.74 10.46
C LEU A 143 11.38 -0.95 11.39
N SER A 144 10.58 -0.02 10.86
CA SER A 144 9.67 0.75 11.72
C SER A 144 8.28 0.93 11.12
N ILE A 145 7.27 0.76 11.96
CA ILE A 145 5.89 1.08 11.64
C ILE A 145 5.31 1.95 12.76
N ASP A 146 4.71 3.07 12.38
CA ASP A 146 4.08 3.99 13.32
C ASP A 146 2.57 4.13 13.04
N PHE A 147 1.76 3.60 13.94
CA PHE A 147 0.29 3.71 13.97
C PHE A 147 -0.22 4.65 15.07
N TYR A 148 0.64 5.47 15.67
CA TYR A 148 0.26 6.36 16.76
C TYR A 148 -0.93 7.27 16.39
N LEU A 149 -1.79 7.58 17.35
CA LEU A 149 -3.01 8.39 17.22
C LEU A 149 -4.09 7.80 16.30
N ASN A 150 -4.05 6.49 16.03
CA ASN A 150 -5.20 5.79 15.44
C ASN A 150 -6.13 5.28 16.56
N GLU A 151 -6.83 6.19 17.23
CA GLU A 151 -7.63 5.93 18.44
C GLU A 151 -8.70 4.84 18.29
N ARG A 152 -9.11 4.53 17.06
CA ARG A 152 -10.15 3.54 16.76
C ARG A 152 -9.61 2.19 16.32
N LEU A 153 -8.29 2.01 16.29
CA LEU A 153 -7.66 0.77 15.89
C LEU A 153 -8.04 -0.34 16.87
N LYS A 154 -8.69 -1.39 16.35
CA LYS A 154 -9.13 -2.53 17.16
C LYS A 154 -7.94 -3.41 17.50
N CYS A 155 -7.57 -3.40 18.78
CA CYS A 155 -6.57 -4.28 19.35
C CYS A 155 -7.18 -5.65 19.71
N ASP A 156 -7.77 -6.32 18.72
CA ASP A 156 -8.35 -7.66 18.87
C ASP A 156 -7.43 -8.75 18.30
N GLY A 157 -7.79 -10.03 18.46
CA GLY A 157 -6.91 -11.12 18.03
C GLY A 157 -6.60 -11.18 16.53
N THR A 158 -7.31 -10.43 15.68
CA THR A 158 -6.96 -10.32 14.25
C THR A 158 -5.64 -9.55 14.04
N LEU A 159 -5.35 -8.59 14.91
CA LEU A 159 -4.11 -7.81 14.89
C LEU A 159 -2.90 -8.60 15.44
N LYS A 160 -3.14 -9.66 16.22
CA LYS A 160 -2.09 -10.45 16.89
C LYS A 160 -1.06 -11.02 15.91
N SER A 161 -1.50 -11.58 14.79
CA SER A 161 -0.61 -12.16 13.77
C SER A 161 0.34 -11.12 13.19
N PHE A 162 -0.18 -9.92 12.89
CA PHE A 162 0.60 -8.80 12.38
C PHE A 162 1.64 -8.32 13.40
N VAL A 163 1.24 -8.10 14.66
CA VAL A 163 2.15 -7.66 15.72
C VAL A 163 3.24 -8.68 15.99
N ASN A 164 2.88 -9.98 16.02
CA ASN A 164 3.84 -11.06 16.23
C ASN A 164 4.86 -11.15 15.10
N TRP A 165 4.40 -11.11 13.85
CA TRP A 165 5.27 -11.08 12.69
C TRP A 165 6.27 -9.90 12.75
N PHE A 166 5.78 -8.70 13.08
CA PHE A 166 6.65 -7.53 13.12
C PHE A 166 7.67 -7.61 14.26
N LYS A 167 7.32 -8.21 15.41
CA LYS A 167 8.27 -8.43 16.52
C LYS A 167 9.33 -9.48 16.20
N THR A 168 9.10 -10.36 15.23
CA THR A 168 10.12 -11.33 14.80
C THR A 168 11.31 -10.56 14.23
N PRO A 169 12.53 -10.76 14.78
CA PRO A 169 13.72 -10.07 14.30
C PRO A 169 13.97 -10.40 12.82
N PRO A 170 14.51 -9.46 12.04
CA PRO A 170 14.91 -9.75 10.67
C PRO A 170 16.00 -10.84 10.66
N PRO A 171 16.10 -11.63 9.57
CA PRO A 171 17.19 -12.58 9.43
C PRO A 171 18.54 -11.85 9.54
N PRO A 172 19.56 -12.46 10.17
CA PRO A 172 20.86 -11.83 10.33
C PRO A 172 21.47 -11.51 8.98
N LEU A 173 21.80 -10.23 8.76
CA LEU A 173 22.60 -9.80 7.62
C LEU A 173 24.05 -10.12 7.93
N LEU A 174 24.72 -10.87 7.05
CA LEU A 174 26.09 -11.38 7.22
C LEU A 174 27.13 -10.27 7.52
N ASP A 175 26.82 -9.03 7.18
CA ASP A 175 27.73 -7.88 7.32
C ASP A 175 27.36 -6.90 8.46
N PHE A 176 26.32 -7.18 9.25
CA PHE A 176 25.92 -6.32 10.38
C PHE A 176 26.29 -6.95 11.73
N TYR A 177 27.09 -6.21 12.51
CA TYR A 177 27.52 -6.61 13.85
C TYR A 177 26.40 -6.56 14.90
N GLU A 178 25.33 -5.80 14.65
CA GLU A 178 24.20 -5.65 15.55
C GLU A 178 22.88 -6.02 14.84
N PRO A 179 21.98 -6.76 15.51
CA PRO A 179 20.67 -7.05 14.95
C PRO A 179 19.88 -5.74 14.76
N LEU A 180 19.38 -5.53 13.54
CA LEU A 180 18.54 -4.37 13.22
C LEU A 180 17.32 -4.35 14.16
N GLN A 181 17.18 -3.26 14.91
CA GLN A 181 16.10 -3.10 15.87
C GLN A 181 14.80 -2.70 15.16
N LYS A 182 13.76 -3.53 15.32
CA LYS A 182 12.41 -3.20 14.85
C LYS A 182 11.67 -2.34 15.86
N SER A 183 10.95 -1.33 15.39
CA SER A 183 10.16 -0.40 16.21
C SER A 183 8.71 -0.34 15.75
N LEU A 184 7.80 -0.78 16.59
CA LEU A 184 6.35 -0.68 16.37
C LEU A 184 5.76 0.28 17.39
N ARG A 185 5.19 1.39 16.91
CA ARG A 185 4.42 2.31 17.75
C ARG A 185 2.95 2.15 17.43
N ILE A 186 2.16 1.80 18.44
CA ILE A 186 0.72 1.52 18.30
C ILE A 186 0.03 1.82 19.63
N ASP A 187 -1.16 2.45 19.58
CA ASP A 187 -1.95 2.76 20.77
C ASP A 187 -2.80 1.55 21.22
N CYS A 188 -2.12 0.43 21.42
CA CYS A 188 -2.71 -0.80 21.94
C CYS A 188 -1.99 -1.20 23.23
N ASP A 189 -2.75 -1.60 24.24
CA ASP A 189 -2.17 -2.33 25.37
C ASP A 189 -1.83 -3.76 24.90
N LEU A 190 -0.59 -3.92 24.42
CA LEU A 190 -0.10 -5.17 23.85
C LEU A 190 -0.06 -6.32 24.87
N ALA A 191 -0.18 -6.04 26.18
CA ALA A 191 -0.22 -7.07 27.23
C ALA A 191 -1.56 -7.83 27.26
N LEU A 192 -2.62 -7.29 26.68
CA LEU A 192 -3.96 -7.88 26.71
C LEU A 192 -4.21 -8.93 25.61
N PHE A 193 -3.29 -9.10 24.65
CA PHE A 193 -3.44 -10.08 23.54
C PHE A 193 -3.32 -11.54 23.98
N ASP A 194 -2.79 -11.81 25.17
CA ASP A 194 -2.64 -13.16 25.71
C ASP A 194 -3.80 -13.58 26.64
N LEU A 195 -4.67 -12.65 27.04
CA LEU A 195 -5.73 -12.92 28.03
C LEU A 195 -7.10 -13.26 27.41
N ASN A 196 -7.34 -12.94 26.13
CA ASN A 196 -8.68 -13.05 25.52
C ASN A 196 -8.80 -14.04 24.35
N TYR A 197 -7.80 -14.89 24.11
CA TYR A 197 -7.91 -15.96 23.11
C TYR A 197 -8.05 -17.33 23.77
N GLY A 198 -9.15 -17.50 24.50
CA GLY A 198 -9.64 -18.81 24.89
C GLY A 198 -10.25 -19.53 23.68
N ASN A 199 -9.69 -20.68 23.33
CA ASN A 199 -10.35 -21.83 22.70
C ASN A 199 -11.11 -21.74 21.36
N ASP A 200 -11.24 -20.60 20.68
CA ASP A 200 -12.00 -20.58 19.39
C ASP A 200 -11.16 -20.84 18.13
N ASN A 201 -9.84 -21.07 18.27
CA ASN A 201 -8.93 -21.24 17.13
C ASN A 201 -8.83 -22.68 16.57
N MET A 202 -9.52 -23.66 17.15
CA MET A 202 -9.56 -25.02 16.54
C MET A 202 -10.58 -25.16 15.40
N ASP A 203 -11.59 -24.29 15.30
CA ASP A 203 -12.63 -24.43 14.26
C ASP A 203 -12.40 -23.56 13.00
N ARG A 204 -11.56 -22.51 13.07
CA ARG A 204 -11.38 -21.60 11.92
C ARG A 204 -10.29 -22.01 10.92
N GLN A 205 -9.35 -22.88 11.30
CA GLN A 205 -8.38 -23.42 10.33
C GLN A 205 -9.04 -24.33 9.28
N HIS A 206 -10.24 -24.86 9.53
CA HIS A 206 -10.98 -25.64 8.54
C HIS A 206 -11.92 -24.81 7.64
N PHE A 207 -12.23 -23.55 7.98
CA PHE A 207 -13.15 -22.72 7.19
C PHE A 207 -12.47 -21.88 6.10
N PHE A 208 -11.18 -21.52 6.24
CA PHE A 208 -10.48 -20.70 5.23
C PHE A 208 -10.06 -21.48 3.98
N VAL A 209 -9.97 -22.81 4.06
CA VAL A 209 -9.73 -23.67 2.87
C VAL A 209 -11.01 -23.84 2.03
N ALA A 210 -12.19 -23.62 2.62
CA ALA A 210 -13.47 -23.85 1.93
C ALA A 210 -13.96 -22.66 1.08
N SER A 211 -13.62 -21.41 1.43
CA SER A 211 -14.15 -20.22 0.73
C SER A 211 -13.42 -19.86 -0.56
N HIS A 212 -12.11 -20.17 -0.67
CA HIS A 212 -11.33 -19.90 -1.88
C HIS A 212 -11.56 -20.95 -2.98
N SER A 213 -12.00 -22.16 -2.62
CA SER A 213 -12.36 -23.21 -3.59
C SER A 213 -13.53 -22.77 -4.49
N SER A 214 -14.49 -22.01 -3.96
CA SER A 214 -15.68 -21.56 -4.69
C SER A 214 -15.33 -20.53 -5.77
N PHE A 215 -14.63 -19.45 -5.39
CA PHE A 215 -14.29 -18.34 -6.30
C PHE A 215 -13.41 -18.81 -7.46
N PHE A 216 -12.36 -19.59 -7.18
CA PHE A 216 -11.48 -20.12 -8.21
C PHE A 216 -12.18 -21.13 -9.12
N LYS A 217 -13.12 -21.94 -8.61
CA LYS A 217 -13.95 -22.82 -9.46
C LYS A 217 -14.87 -22.01 -10.37
N THR A 218 -15.54 -20.96 -9.87
CA THR A 218 -16.38 -20.10 -10.72
C THR A 218 -15.57 -19.35 -11.77
N PHE A 219 -14.39 -18.82 -11.40
CA PHE A 219 -13.51 -18.10 -12.31
C PHE A 219 -12.92 -19.03 -13.38
N PHE A 220 -12.50 -20.23 -13.00
CA PHE A 220 -12.02 -21.25 -13.93
C PHE A 220 -13.12 -21.72 -14.89
N MET A 221 -14.35 -21.95 -14.39
CA MET A 221 -15.49 -22.31 -15.23
C MET A 221 -15.88 -21.20 -16.21
N LEU A 222 -15.76 -19.93 -15.81
CA LEU A 222 -15.97 -18.78 -16.69
C LEU A 222 -14.92 -18.74 -17.82
N ILE A 223 -13.64 -18.94 -17.50
CA ILE A 223 -12.56 -18.98 -18.51
C ILE A 223 -12.78 -20.13 -19.50
N VAL A 224 -13.13 -21.32 -19.01
CA VAL A 224 -13.43 -22.49 -19.86
C VAL A 224 -14.64 -22.19 -20.75
N PHE A 225 -15.69 -21.57 -20.22
CA PHE A 225 -16.88 -21.20 -20.99
C PHE A 225 -16.55 -20.20 -22.11
N ILE A 226 -15.74 -19.16 -21.82
CA ILE A 226 -15.29 -18.19 -22.83
C ILE A 226 -14.46 -18.89 -23.92
N ALA A 227 -13.56 -19.81 -23.56
CA ALA A 227 -12.76 -20.56 -24.53
C ALA A 227 -13.63 -21.45 -25.44
N ILE A 228 -14.67 -22.10 -24.90
CA ILE A 228 -15.62 -22.89 -25.69
C ILE A 228 -16.45 -21.98 -26.61
N LEU A 229 -16.89 -20.81 -26.13
CA LEU A 229 -17.64 -19.86 -26.95
C LEU A 229 -16.80 -19.34 -28.13
N LEU A 230 -15.53 -18.99 -27.89
CA LEU A 230 -14.63 -18.50 -28.93
C LEU A 230 -14.29 -19.58 -29.97
N THR A 231 -14.11 -20.83 -29.54
CA THR A 231 -13.84 -21.95 -30.46
C THR A 231 -15.05 -22.32 -31.30
N THR A 232 -16.26 -22.29 -30.72
CA THR A 232 -17.51 -22.53 -31.47
C THR A 232 -17.80 -21.41 -32.47
N LEU A 233 -17.62 -20.13 -32.10
CA LEU A 233 -17.74 -19.00 -33.03
C LEU A 233 -16.75 -19.11 -34.19
N LYS A 234 -15.49 -19.48 -33.92
CA LYS A 234 -14.46 -19.69 -34.96
C LYS A 234 -14.81 -20.84 -35.91
N LEU A 235 -15.46 -21.89 -35.40
CA LEU A 235 -15.96 -23.01 -36.20
C LEU A 235 -17.16 -22.62 -37.09
N ILE A 236 -18.08 -21.81 -36.55
CA ILE A 236 -19.22 -21.28 -37.31
C ILE A 236 -18.74 -20.35 -38.43
N ASP A 237 -17.81 -19.42 -38.15
CA ASP A 237 -17.24 -18.53 -39.17
C ASP A 237 -16.54 -19.32 -40.29
N ARG A 238 -15.78 -20.37 -39.95
CA ARG A 238 -15.15 -21.27 -40.94
C ARG A 238 -16.19 -22.02 -41.79
N ARG A 239 -17.30 -22.47 -41.21
CA ARG A 239 -18.38 -23.14 -41.97
C ARG A 239 -19.15 -22.17 -42.87
N LEU A 240 -19.38 -20.94 -42.42
CA LEU A 240 -20.03 -19.89 -43.22
C LEU A 240 -19.14 -19.47 -44.40
N LYS A 241 -17.82 -19.34 -44.20
CA LYS A 241 -16.87 -19.06 -45.29
C LYS A 241 -16.84 -20.17 -46.34
N ARG A 242 -16.91 -21.45 -45.94
CA ARG A 242 -16.99 -22.59 -46.88
C ARG A 242 -18.31 -22.70 -47.65
N ARG A 243 -19.39 -22.09 -47.16
CA ARG A 243 -20.68 -22.03 -47.88
C ARG A 243 -20.80 -20.82 -48.82
N ARG A 244 -19.89 -19.84 -48.69
CA ARG A 244 -19.84 -18.63 -49.54
C ARG A 244 -18.81 -18.72 -50.67
N SER A 245 -17.92 -19.73 -50.65
CA SER A 245 -17.05 -20.13 -51.76
C SER A 245 -17.70 -21.25 -52.54
#